data_AF-A0A496QCG0-F1
#
_entry.id   AF-A0A496QCG0-F1
#
_cell.length_a   1.000
_cell.length_b   1.000
_cell.length_c   1.000
_cell.angle_alpha   90.00
_cell.angle_beta   90.00
_cell.angle_gamma   90.00
#
_symmetry.space_group_name_H-M   'P 1'
#
loop_
_entity.id
_entity.type
_entity.pdbx_description
1 polymer ?
#
loop_
_entity_poly.entity_id
_entity_poly.type
_entity_poly.pdbx_seq_one_letter_code
_entity_poly.pdbx_strand_id
1 'polypeptide(L)'
;MSHFSYIPHTDAEIQKMLETIGVKSVEALFSDVPRVFDFDMALPDSSDEFSVARELKTLAQKNLNLNEVAVFRGAGIYYHYIPSVIHAL
;
A
#
# COMPACT_ATOMS: atom_id res chain seq x y z
N MET A 1 -12.03 -9.48 -14.98
CA MET A 1 -10.66 -9.31 -14.47
C MET A 1 -10.71 -8.20 -13.44
N SER A 2 -10.11 -8.40 -12.27
CA SER A 2 -10.00 -7.33 -11.27
C SER A 2 -9.25 -6.14 -11.87
N HIS A 3 -9.81 -4.94 -11.74
CA HIS A 3 -9.19 -3.69 -12.19
C HIS A 3 -7.98 -3.30 -11.30
N PHE A 4 -7.75 -3.99 -10.17
CA PHE A 4 -6.74 -3.65 -9.18
C PHE A 4 -5.91 -4.87 -8.78
N SER A 5 -4.57 -4.75 -8.79
CA SER A 5 -3.64 -5.86 -8.49
C SER A 5 -3.77 -6.43 -7.07
N TYR A 6 -4.35 -5.66 -6.15
CA TYR A 6 -4.45 -6.00 -4.72
C TYR A 6 -5.84 -6.53 -4.31
N ILE A 7 -6.82 -6.51 -5.21
CA ILE A 7 -8.15 -7.07 -4.95
C ILE A 7 -8.19 -8.45 -5.62
N PRO A 8 -8.22 -9.55 -4.85
CA PRO A 8 -8.06 -10.89 -5.39
C PRO A 8 -9.31 -11.40 -6.08
N HIS A 9 -10.49 -10.85 -5.75
CA HIS A 9 -11.77 -11.32 -6.24
C HIS A 9 -12.26 -10.51 -7.43
N THR A 10 -12.79 -11.21 -8.41
CA THR A 10 -13.57 -10.66 -9.52
C THR A 10 -15.02 -10.42 -9.10
N ASP A 11 -15.72 -9.55 -9.82
CA ASP A 11 -17.14 -9.27 -9.58
C ASP A 11 -18.01 -10.55 -9.62
N ALA A 12 -17.66 -11.51 -10.49
CA ALA A 12 -18.36 -12.79 -10.59
C ALA A 12 -18.15 -13.67 -9.34
N GLU A 13 -16.94 -13.67 -8.78
CA GLU A 13 -16.64 -14.38 -7.53
C GLU A 13 -17.34 -13.73 -6.35
N ILE A 14 -17.35 -12.39 -6.28
CA ILE A 14 -18.09 -11.64 -5.27
C ILE A 14 -19.58 -12.01 -5.33
N GLN A 15 -20.18 -11.98 -6.51
CA GLN A 15 -21.59 -12.34 -6.68
C GLN A 15 -21.89 -13.77 -6.21
N LYS A 16 -21.04 -14.74 -6.56
CA LYS A 16 -21.18 -16.13 -6.10
C LYS A 16 -21.09 -16.25 -4.58
N MET A 17 -20.18 -15.50 -3.94
CA MET A 17 -20.05 -15.49 -2.48
C MET A 17 -21.30 -14.90 -1.81
N LEU A 18 -21.83 -13.79 -2.32
CA LEU A 18 -23.04 -13.15 -1.81
C LEU A 18 -24.28 -14.07 -1.92
N GLU A 19 -24.43 -14.76 -3.06
CA GLU A 19 -25.49 -15.75 -3.25
C GLU A 19 -25.39 -16.92 -2.26
N THR A 20 -24.17 -17.39 -2.00
CA THR A 20 -23.91 -18.51 -1.07
C THR A 20 -24.35 -18.17 0.36
N ILE A 21 -24.12 -16.94 0.80
CA ILE A 21 -24.49 -16.47 2.14
C ILE A 21 -25.88 -15.82 2.20
N GLY A 22 -26.59 -15.74 1.07
CA GLY A 22 -27.97 -15.27 0.98
C GLY A 22 -28.16 -13.76 1.14
N VAL A 23 -27.14 -12.95 0.86
CA VAL A 23 -27.22 -11.47 0.94
C VAL A 23 -27.18 -10.84 -0.46
N LYS A 24 -27.72 -9.63 -0.59
CA LYS A 24 -27.91 -8.97 -1.89
C LYS A 24 -26.78 -8.04 -2.32
N SER A 25 -25.93 -7.60 -1.39
CA SER A 25 -24.84 -6.68 -1.68
C SER A 25 -23.74 -6.74 -0.62
N VAL A 26 -22.57 -6.20 -0.93
CA VAL A 26 -21.44 -6.12 -0.01
C VAL A 26 -21.76 -5.21 1.18
N GLU A 27 -22.52 -4.14 0.97
CA GLU A 27 -22.94 -3.20 2.00
C GLU A 27 -23.81 -3.88 3.08
N ALA A 28 -24.59 -4.89 2.70
CA ALA A 28 -25.41 -5.65 3.63
C ALA A 28 -24.57 -6.41 4.68
N LEU A 29 -23.29 -6.70 4.38
CA LEU A 29 -22.36 -7.34 5.32
C LEU A 29 -21.96 -6.43 6.49
N PHE A 30 -22.20 -5.12 6.35
CA PHE A 30 -21.83 -4.11 7.34
C PHE A 30 -23.04 -3.57 8.11
N SER A 31 -24.20 -4.27 8.12
CA SER A 31 -25.43 -3.79 8.77
C SER A 31 -25.27 -3.45 10.26
N ASP A 32 -24.36 -4.15 10.94
CA ASP A 32 -24.14 -4.03 12.37
C ASP A 32 -23.06 -3.00 12.71
N VAL A 33 -22.38 -2.45 11.69
CA VAL A 33 -21.39 -1.39 11.84
C VAL A 33 -22.11 -0.04 11.85
N PRO A 34 -22.04 0.74 12.94
CA PRO A 34 -22.65 2.06 12.96
C PRO A 34 -22.04 2.96 11.87
N ARG A 35 -22.86 3.73 11.15
CA ARG A 35 -22.43 4.62 10.03
C ARG A 35 -21.63 5.86 10.46
N VAL A 36 -20.77 5.73 11.46
CA VAL A 36 -19.93 6.84 11.96
C VAL A 36 -18.73 7.12 11.04
N PHE A 37 -18.48 6.23 10.07
CA PHE A 37 -17.32 6.27 9.18
C PHE A 37 -17.66 6.67 7.73
N ASP A 38 -18.87 7.17 7.49
CA ASP A 38 -19.33 7.59 6.16
C ASP A 38 -18.87 9.05 5.87
N PHE A 39 -17.57 9.29 6.01
CA PHE A 39 -16.95 10.58 5.73
C PHE A 39 -15.92 10.46 4.61
N ASP A 40 -15.89 11.49 3.77
CA ASP A 40 -14.86 11.66 2.77
C ASP A 40 -13.51 11.80 3.48
N MET A 41 -12.67 10.77 3.38
CA MET A 41 -11.30 10.84 3.84
C MET A 41 -10.62 11.81 2.89
N ALA A 42 -10.43 13.07 3.30
CA ALA A 42 -9.82 14.15 2.52
C ALA A 42 -8.37 13.82 2.09
N LEU A 43 -8.25 12.81 1.24
CA LEU A 43 -7.06 12.19 0.70
C LEU A 43 -6.98 12.55 -0.79
N PRO A 44 -5.76 12.63 -1.35
CA PRO A 44 -5.61 12.77 -2.79
C PRO A 44 -6.22 11.59 -3.55
N ASP A 45 -6.58 11.83 -4.81
CA ASP A 45 -7.02 10.79 -5.72
C ASP A 45 -5.96 9.67 -5.84
N SER A 46 -6.42 8.44 -6.10
CA SER A 46 -5.54 7.32 -6.36
C SER A 46 -4.61 7.60 -7.55
N SER A 47 -3.39 7.09 -7.49
CA SER A 47 -2.41 7.19 -8.57
C SER A 47 -1.92 5.81 -9.00
N ASP A 48 -1.42 5.68 -10.22
CA ASP A 48 -0.85 4.44 -10.71
C ASP A 48 0.50 4.13 -10.04
N GLU A 49 0.93 2.87 -10.11
CA GLU A 49 2.14 2.39 -9.43
C GLU A 49 3.40 3.17 -9.86
N PHE A 50 3.52 3.55 -11.13
CA PHE A 50 4.70 4.27 -11.61
C PHE A 50 4.75 5.70 -11.09
N SER A 51 3.60 6.38 -11.08
CA SER A 51 3.47 7.73 -10.55
C SER A 51 3.79 7.77 -9.06
N VAL A 52 3.22 6.84 -8.26
CA VAL A 52 3.52 6.73 -6.82
C VAL A 52 5.01 6.45 -6.58
N ALA A 53 5.60 5.49 -7.30
CA ALA A 53 7.01 5.15 -7.14
C ALA A 53 7.94 6.34 -7.46
N ARG A 54 7.59 7.13 -8.49
CA ARG A 54 8.34 8.34 -8.86
C ARG A 54 8.22 9.42 -7.79
N GLU A 55 7.03 9.65 -7.27
CA GLU A 55 6.80 10.64 -6.22
C GLU A 55 7.58 10.29 -4.95
N LEU A 56 7.48 9.05 -4.49
CA LEU A 56 8.22 8.58 -3.32
C LEU A 56 9.73 8.69 -3.50
N LYS A 57 10.25 8.36 -4.70
CA LYS A 57 11.68 8.55 -5.02
C LYS A 57 12.07 10.03 -4.95
N THR A 58 11.23 10.92 -5.45
CA THR A 58 11.47 12.37 -5.40
C THR A 58 11.47 12.90 -3.97
N LEU A 59 10.57 12.42 -3.13
CA LEU A 59 10.54 12.76 -1.70
C LEU A 59 11.79 12.24 -0.98
N ALA A 60 12.20 10.99 -1.25
CA ALA A 60 13.39 10.39 -0.65
C ALA A 60 14.68 11.17 -0.98
N GLN A 61 14.77 11.76 -2.17
CA GLN A 61 15.91 12.60 -2.59
C GLN A 61 16.06 13.90 -1.79
N LYS A 62 15.05 14.30 -1.01
CA LYS A 62 15.17 15.44 -0.09
C LYS A 62 16.01 15.09 1.14
N ASN A 63 16.22 13.80 1.41
CA ASN A 63 17.04 13.34 2.52
C ASN A 63 18.52 13.29 2.10
N LEU A 64 19.41 13.65 3.03
CA LEU A 64 20.82 13.36 2.89
C LEU A 64 21.04 11.85 3.08
N ASN A 65 21.44 11.15 2.03
CA ASN A 65 21.58 9.70 2.05
C ASN A 65 23.06 9.26 2.17
N LEU A 66 23.26 8.05 2.70
CA LEU A 66 24.60 7.50 2.95
C LEU A 66 25.37 7.09 1.68
N ASN A 67 24.73 7.15 0.49
CA ASN A 67 25.44 6.98 -0.77
C ASN A 67 26.12 8.28 -1.22
N GLU A 68 25.65 9.43 -0.75
CA GLU A 68 26.19 10.75 -1.10
C GLU A 68 27.21 11.24 -0.08
N VAL A 69 27.09 10.83 1.19
CA VAL A 69 27.98 11.27 2.26
C VAL A 69 28.40 10.14 3.17
N ALA A 70 29.64 10.22 3.68
CA ALA A 70 30.12 9.33 4.72
C ALA A 70 29.65 9.80 6.11
N VAL A 71 29.19 8.85 6.93
CA VAL A 71 28.75 9.11 8.32
C VAL A 71 29.58 8.29 9.29
N PHE A 72 30.25 8.97 10.22
CA PHE A 72 31.15 8.37 11.21
C PHE A 72 30.70 8.59 12.66
N ARG A 73 29.44 8.96 12.88
CA ARG A 73 28.90 9.26 14.21
C ARG A 73 28.82 8.04 15.14
N GLY A 74 28.70 6.83 14.60
CA GLY A 74 28.60 5.59 15.38
C GLY A 74 27.34 5.56 16.26
N ALA A 75 27.52 5.32 17.57
CA ALA A 75 26.44 5.13 18.55
C ALA A 75 25.54 3.91 18.27
N GLY A 76 26.15 2.80 17.85
CA GLY A 76 25.45 1.55 17.58
C GLY A 76 24.86 1.44 16.17
N ILE A 77 25.00 2.49 15.34
CA ILE A 77 24.60 2.48 13.92
C ILE A 77 25.83 2.79 13.07
N TYR A 78 26.12 1.90 12.12
CA TYR A 78 27.27 1.99 11.24
C TYR A 78 26.83 1.72 9.80
N TYR A 79 27.54 2.31 8.83
CA TYR A 79 27.28 2.00 7.43
C TYR A 79 27.78 0.59 7.12
N HIS A 80 26.87 -0.27 6.67
CA HIS A 80 27.15 -1.66 6.32
C HIS A 80 26.99 -1.85 4.82
N TYR A 81 28.03 -2.38 4.17
CA TYR A 81 27.91 -2.85 2.81
C TYR A 81 27.08 -4.14 2.79
N ILE A 82 25.99 -4.14 2.03
CA ILE A 82 25.16 -5.32 1.77
C ILE A 82 25.61 -5.90 0.42
N PRO A 83 26.26 -7.08 0.39
CA PRO A 83 26.65 -7.72 -0.86
C PRO A 83 25.46 -7.96 -1.78
N SER A 84 25.63 -7.73 -3.09
CA SER A 84 24.54 -7.82 -4.07
C SER A 84 23.89 -9.21 -4.19
N VAL A 85 24.61 -10.28 -3.83
CA VAL A 85 24.07 -11.65 -3.79
C VAL A 85 23.06 -11.85 -2.64
N ILE A 86 23.10 -10.99 -1.62
CA ILE A 86 22.16 -11.00 -0.52
C ILE A 86 21.00 -10.09 -0.90
N HIS A 87 19.86 -10.69 -1.23
CA HIS A 87 18.62 -9.94 -1.38
C HIS A 87 18.22 -9.38 -0.01
N ALA A 88 18.23 -8.05 0.13
CA ALA A 88 17.52 -7.41 1.23
C ALA A 88 16.01 -7.48 0.92
N LEU A 89 15.22 -7.84 1.93
CA LEU A 89 13.75 -7.86 1.88
C LEU A 89 13.19 -6.46 1.59
#